data_AF-A0A133U7Z3-F1
#
_entry.id   AF-A0A133U7Z3-F1
#
_cell.length_a   1.000
_cell.length_b   1.000
_cell.length_c   1.000
_cell.angle_alpha   90.00
_cell.angle_beta   90.00
_cell.angle_gamma   90.00
#
_symmetry.space_group_name_H-M   'P 1'
#
loop_
_entity.id
_entity.type
_entity.pdbx_description
1 polymer ?
#
loop_
_entity_poly.entity_id
_entity_poly.type
_entity_poly.pdbx_seq_one_letter_code
_entity_poly.pdbx_strand_id
1 'polypeptide(L)'
;MRGDRVKTKPREFKTFLKYLVKSAPDNYISHLFSCRRKGKDPDVYRSWKSKKERLPWKKAYLRLKKQGNVGIAGMPWDDLVNVDIDDEETTDKEDLNPTLMARSRSRTGLHAWYFSKDDIPNIATENAGEIRAQGQYVLAPGSYVPCTEEEIEKLPKEQKKLAGNYTIEEKRPVAWIEMDDLPEVFLEKHEENQEVEERETTDFDPKEANGDVSALYDLTVKDIVEYFDKNKNPRKRWTLDPSNSKFEPIFHENSSSTDANMSISYEGKNGEKISGGVLHCWRHSVTHGPIQVLSVLSNYMDCIKAGTPHKNSGAGPSRVTGDDGAIFHAWKYAKDRNLIPEDDPVPTRALKHIARKHDVYDALDTEKLPYWAYQRALKILEEEY
;
A
#
# COMPACT_ATOMS: atom_id res chain seq x y z
N MET A 1 -29.13 23.52 10.85
CA MET A 1 -27.87 22.76 10.72
C MET A 1 -26.78 23.45 11.54
N ARG A 2 -26.46 22.95 12.75
CA ARG A 2 -25.36 23.47 13.57
C ARG A 2 -24.06 22.92 12.98
N GLY A 3 -23.21 23.78 12.42
CA GLY A 3 -21.99 23.36 11.73
C GLY A 3 -21.12 22.44 12.58
N ASP A 4 -20.78 21.28 12.01
CA ASP A 4 -19.89 20.29 12.60
C ASP A 4 -18.55 20.92 12.98
N ARG A 5 -18.41 21.25 14.26
CA ARG A 5 -17.14 21.75 14.80
C ARG A 5 -16.13 20.61 14.72
N VAL A 6 -15.12 20.79 13.88
CA VAL A 6 -13.88 20.01 13.91
C VAL A 6 -13.30 20.06 15.33
N LYS A 7 -13.06 18.91 15.94
CA LYS A 7 -12.57 18.81 17.32
C LYS A 7 -11.26 18.02 17.41
N THR A 8 -10.22 18.51 16.75
CA THR A 8 -8.86 18.14 17.17
C THR A 8 -8.70 18.43 18.67
N LYS A 9 -7.89 17.61 19.36
CA LYS A 9 -7.67 17.69 20.80
C LYS A 9 -6.18 17.95 21.10
N PRO A 10 -5.70 19.20 21.04
CA PRO A 10 -4.29 19.52 21.29
C PRO A 10 -3.77 19.05 22.66
N ARG A 11 -4.64 19.03 23.69
CA ARG A 11 -4.27 18.53 25.03
C ARG A 11 -4.01 17.02 25.04
N GLU A 12 -4.73 16.26 24.22
CA GLU A 12 -4.50 14.83 24.02
C GLU A 12 -3.11 14.61 23.43
N PHE A 13 -2.80 15.32 22.34
CA PHE A 13 -1.48 15.27 21.70
C PHE A 13 -0.33 15.62 22.64
N LYS A 14 -0.50 16.64 23.49
CA LYS A 14 0.51 16.97 24.50
C LYS A 14 0.72 15.83 25.49
N THR A 15 -0.34 15.12 25.86
CA THR A 15 -0.27 13.96 26.75
C THR A 15 0.42 12.79 26.04
N PHE A 16 0.07 12.54 24.79
CA PHE A 16 0.69 11.52 23.95
C PHE A 16 2.20 11.73 23.85
N LEU A 17 2.64 12.92 23.42
CA LEU A 17 4.07 13.22 23.30
C LEU A 17 4.82 13.08 24.64
N LYS A 18 4.19 13.43 25.76
CA LYS A 18 4.80 13.26 27.09
C LYS A 18 5.12 11.78 27.37
N TYR A 19 4.24 10.87 27.01
CA TYR A 19 4.46 9.43 27.21
C TYR A 19 5.38 8.83 26.16
N LEU A 20 5.26 9.27 24.91
CA LEU A 20 6.12 8.85 23.79
C LEU A 20 7.60 9.05 24.12
N VAL A 21 7.97 10.23 24.61
CA VAL A 21 9.39 10.58 24.85
C VAL A 21 9.90 10.19 26.24
N LYS A 22 9.06 9.61 27.10
CA LYS A 22 9.41 9.36 28.51
C LYS A 22 10.49 8.28 28.68
N SER A 23 10.49 7.30 27.80
CA SER A 23 11.43 6.16 27.75
C SER A 23 12.22 6.13 26.44
N ALA A 24 12.22 7.26 25.71
CA ALA A 24 12.86 7.33 24.42
C ALA A 24 14.39 7.32 24.55
N PRO A 25 15.11 6.83 23.52
CA PRO A 25 16.56 6.97 23.40
C PRO A 25 17.00 8.43 23.56
N ASP A 26 18.18 8.68 24.13
CA ASP A 26 18.68 10.03 24.42
C ASP A 26 18.74 10.95 23.19
N ASN A 27 18.96 10.38 22.01
CA ASN A 27 19.04 11.06 20.72
C ASN A 27 17.74 11.03 19.91
N TYR A 28 16.67 10.43 20.43
CA TYR A 28 15.41 10.31 19.71
C TYR A 28 14.73 11.67 19.58
N ILE A 29 14.33 12.01 18.34
CA ILE A 29 13.57 13.21 18.05
C ILE A 29 12.44 12.86 17.10
N SER A 30 11.21 12.84 17.62
CA SER A 30 10.02 12.47 16.86
C SER A 30 9.90 13.18 15.52
N HIS A 31 9.69 12.39 14.46
CA HIS A 31 9.45 12.90 13.12
C HIS A 31 7.97 13.27 12.92
N LEU A 32 7.60 14.42 13.50
CA LEU A 32 6.25 14.97 13.39
C LEU A 32 6.12 15.80 12.10
N PHE A 33 4.95 15.78 11.46
CA PHE A 33 4.68 16.62 10.29
C PHE A 33 3.21 17.04 10.19
N SER A 34 2.92 18.05 9.38
CA SER A 34 1.55 18.55 9.18
C SER A 34 0.75 17.58 8.32
N CYS A 35 -0.48 17.27 8.73
CA CYS A 35 -1.48 16.59 7.89
C CYS A 35 -2.69 17.49 7.62
N ARG A 36 -3.40 17.24 6.53
CA ARG A 36 -4.57 18.00 6.07
C ARG A 36 -5.67 18.05 7.13
N ARG A 37 -6.47 19.11 7.11
CA ARG A 37 -7.63 19.24 8.01
C ARG A 37 -8.66 18.19 7.63
N LYS A 38 -9.24 17.49 8.61
CA LYS A 38 -10.21 16.41 8.39
C LYS A 38 -9.69 15.26 7.50
N GLY A 39 -8.38 15.16 7.28
CA GLY A 39 -7.78 14.16 6.41
C GLY A 39 -6.52 13.56 7.02
N LYS A 40 -6.04 12.49 6.40
CA LYS A 40 -4.84 11.76 6.83
C LYS A 40 -3.58 12.21 6.07
N ASP A 41 -3.76 12.71 4.85
CA ASP A 41 -2.66 13.12 3.97
C ASP A 41 -1.73 14.17 4.59
N PRO A 42 -0.42 14.12 4.27
CA PRO A 42 0.50 15.21 4.55
C PRO A 42 0.04 16.53 3.94
N ASP A 43 0.19 17.61 4.70
CA ASP A 43 -0.04 19.02 4.29
C ASP A 43 1.29 19.76 4.33
N VAL A 44 2.15 19.42 3.38
CA VAL A 44 3.53 19.89 3.26
C VAL A 44 3.80 20.32 1.82
N TYR A 45 4.73 21.25 1.63
CA TYR A 45 5.08 21.72 0.29
C TYR A 45 6.01 20.75 -0.45
N ARG A 46 6.88 20.05 0.30
CA ARG A 46 7.79 19.02 -0.22
C ARG A 46 7.42 17.65 0.35
N SER A 47 8.33 16.67 0.24
CA SER A 47 8.18 15.40 0.94
C SER A 47 8.17 15.60 2.45
N TRP A 48 7.17 15.02 3.13
CA TRP A 48 7.06 14.99 4.59
C TRP A 48 8.23 14.25 5.25
N LYS A 49 8.94 13.37 4.50
CA LYS A 49 10.16 12.69 4.93
C LYS A 49 11.36 13.66 5.04
N SER A 50 11.25 14.86 4.46
CA SER A 50 12.31 15.87 4.51
C SER A 50 12.49 16.41 5.93
N LYS A 51 13.75 16.52 6.39
CA LYS A 51 14.10 17.19 7.65
C LYS A 51 13.55 18.62 7.75
N LYS A 52 13.32 19.31 6.63
CA LYS A 52 12.76 20.67 6.59
C LYS A 52 11.27 20.75 6.89
N GLU A 53 10.53 19.67 6.61
CA GLU A 53 9.09 19.57 6.87
C GLU A 53 8.79 19.02 8.28
N ARG A 54 9.81 18.52 8.98
CA ARG A 54 9.69 18.05 10.36
C ARG A 54 9.30 19.19 11.31
N LEU A 55 8.20 18.99 12.04
CA LEU A 55 7.67 19.95 12.98
C LEU A 55 8.25 19.76 14.38
N PRO A 56 8.78 20.82 15.02
CA PRO A 56 8.93 20.85 16.46
C PRO A 56 7.57 20.68 17.16
N TRP A 57 7.56 20.05 18.35
CA TRP A 57 6.31 19.75 19.07
C TRP A 57 5.39 20.96 19.27
N LYS A 58 5.96 22.16 19.49
CA LYS A 58 5.18 23.41 19.65
C LYS A 58 4.41 23.76 18.36
N LYS A 59 5.03 23.56 17.19
CA LYS A 59 4.38 23.81 15.89
C LYS A 59 3.30 22.75 15.61
N ALA A 60 3.57 21.48 15.92
CA ALA A 60 2.58 20.41 15.82
C ALA A 60 1.36 20.66 16.73
N TYR A 61 1.59 21.11 17.96
CA TYR A 61 0.51 21.51 18.88
C TYR A 61 -0.31 22.70 18.34
N LEU A 62 0.34 23.71 17.75
CA LEU A 62 -0.34 24.82 17.09
C LEU A 62 -1.12 24.39 15.85
N ARG A 63 -0.63 23.41 15.08
CA ARG A 63 -1.33 22.82 13.93
C ARG A 63 -2.67 22.22 14.38
N LEU A 64 -2.66 21.43 15.46
CA LEU A 64 -3.89 20.89 16.06
C LEU A 64 -4.82 21.98 16.56
N LYS A 65 -4.31 23.04 17.20
CA LYS A 65 -5.15 24.19 17.61
C LYS A 65 -5.83 24.87 16.43
N LYS A 66 -5.18 24.90 15.27
CA LYS A 66 -5.73 25.40 14.00
C LYS A 66 -6.56 24.35 13.25
N GLN A 67 -6.95 23.26 13.91
CA GLN A 67 -7.78 22.18 13.39
C GLN A 67 -7.14 21.38 12.23
N GLY A 68 -5.83 21.48 12.05
CA GLY A 68 -5.07 20.56 11.19
C GLY A 68 -4.62 19.33 11.96
N ASN A 69 -4.30 18.26 11.26
CA ASN A 69 -3.82 17.02 11.86
C ASN A 69 -2.29 16.99 11.93
N VAL A 70 -1.77 16.03 12.70
CA VAL A 70 -0.33 15.79 12.84
C VAL A 70 -0.06 14.31 12.61
N GLY A 71 0.86 14.01 11.70
CA GLY A 71 1.43 12.68 11.54
C GLY A 71 2.66 12.50 12.42
N ILE A 72 2.92 11.26 12.82
CA ILE A 72 4.16 10.80 13.43
C ILE A 72 4.68 9.61 12.63
N ALA A 73 5.95 9.64 12.26
CA ALA A 73 6.58 8.60 11.47
C ALA A 73 7.69 7.90 12.24
N GLY A 74 7.81 6.59 12.03
CA GLY A 74 9.05 5.85 12.23
C GLY A 74 9.94 6.08 11.01
N MET A 75 11.22 6.33 11.23
CA MET A 75 12.16 6.62 10.15
C MET A 75 13.30 5.60 10.14
N PRO A 76 13.93 5.32 8.98
CA PRO A 76 15.07 4.37 8.89
C PRO A 76 16.32 4.75 9.68
N TRP A 77 16.28 5.82 10.46
CA TRP A 77 17.38 6.35 11.25
C TRP A 77 16.96 6.62 12.70
N ASP A 78 15.76 6.20 13.09
CA ASP A 78 15.28 6.24 14.46
C ASP A 78 14.69 4.90 14.88
N ASP A 79 14.54 4.72 16.19
CA ASP A 79 14.16 3.44 16.77
C ASP A 79 12.63 3.26 16.84
N LEU A 80 11.84 4.19 16.29
CA LEU A 80 10.38 4.19 16.49
C LEU A 80 9.68 3.20 15.56
N VAL A 81 8.97 2.25 16.15
CA VAL A 81 8.07 1.33 15.45
C VAL A 81 6.63 1.73 15.75
N ASN A 82 5.86 2.05 14.71
CA ASN A 82 4.41 2.24 14.85
C ASN A 82 3.72 0.95 14.42
N VAL A 83 2.91 0.37 15.29
CA VAL A 83 2.04 -0.77 14.95
C VAL A 83 0.64 -0.22 14.76
N ASP A 84 0.07 -0.40 13.57
CA ASP A 84 -1.30 -0.03 13.26
C ASP A 84 -2.14 -1.28 13.04
N ILE A 85 -3.10 -1.50 13.90
CA ILE A 85 -4.05 -2.60 13.83
C ILE A 85 -5.34 -2.06 13.22
N ASP A 86 -5.71 -2.59 12.07
CA ASP A 86 -6.92 -2.20 11.33
C ASP A 86 -8.17 -2.94 11.84
N ASP A 87 -8.02 -4.22 12.18
CA ASP A 87 -9.09 -5.13 12.60
C ASP A 87 -8.74 -5.90 13.87
N GLU A 88 -9.43 -5.57 14.96
CA GLU A 88 -9.29 -6.24 16.26
C GLU A 88 -9.89 -7.65 16.32
N GLU A 89 -10.55 -8.14 15.27
CA GLU A 89 -10.95 -9.55 15.21
C GLU A 89 -9.78 -10.48 14.87
N THR A 90 -8.75 -9.96 14.18
CA THR A 90 -7.59 -10.76 13.76
C THR A 90 -6.39 -10.57 14.69
N THR A 91 -6.18 -9.35 15.19
CA THR A 91 -5.11 -9.04 16.14
C THR A 91 -5.61 -7.95 17.05
N ASP A 92 -5.63 -8.21 18.35
CA ASP A 92 -6.14 -7.25 19.32
C ASP A 92 -5.03 -6.72 20.25
N LYS A 93 -5.44 -5.94 21.25
CA LYS A 93 -4.53 -5.34 22.22
C LYS A 93 -3.83 -6.37 23.13
N GLU A 94 -4.37 -7.57 23.29
CA GLU A 94 -3.86 -8.63 24.15
C GLU A 94 -2.72 -9.39 23.48
N ASP A 95 -2.70 -9.39 22.14
CA ASP A 95 -1.57 -9.87 21.33
C ASP A 95 -0.36 -8.94 21.36
N LEU A 96 -0.52 -7.73 21.91
CA LEU A 96 0.50 -6.69 21.92
C LEU A 96 1.17 -6.56 23.30
N ASN A 97 2.50 -6.46 23.28
CA ASN A 97 3.26 -6.11 24.47
C ASN A 97 2.78 -4.76 25.08
N PRO A 98 2.53 -4.67 26.40
CA PRO A 98 1.93 -3.47 26.97
C PRO A 98 2.76 -2.20 26.76
N THR A 99 2.20 -1.23 26.03
CA THR A 99 2.90 0.01 25.66
C THR A 99 1.96 1.23 25.65
N LEU A 100 2.42 2.37 25.12
CA LEU A 100 1.58 3.50 24.75
C LEU A 100 0.66 3.09 23.59
N MET A 101 -0.65 3.20 23.78
CA MET A 101 -1.63 2.83 22.75
C MET A 101 -2.70 3.91 22.56
N ALA A 102 -3.29 3.96 21.37
CA ALA A 102 -4.36 4.88 21.04
C ALA A 102 -5.38 4.26 20.09
N ARG A 103 -6.66 4.54 20.37
CA ARG A 103 -7.76 4.22 19.46
C ARG A 103 -7.75 5.13 18.24
N SER A 104 -7.94 4.52 17.07
CA SER A 104 -8.06 5.19 15.79
C SER A 104 -9.39 5.96 15.66
N ARG A 105 -9.58 6.63 14.51
CA ARG A 105 -10.80 7.38 14.19
C ARG A 105 -12.06 6.51 14.17
N SER A 106 -11.97 5.28 13.67
CA SER A 106 -13.09 4.36 13.50
C SER A 106 -13.50 3.75 14.82
N ARG A 107 -12.64 3.86 15.86
CA ARG A 107 -12.83 3.26 17.19
C ARG A 107 -12.71 1.74 17.21
N THR A 108 -12.46 1.11 16.07
CA THR A 108 -12.16 -0.32 15.93
C THR A 108 -10.65 -0.55 15.84
N GLY A 109 -9.93 0.30 15.09
CA GLY A 109 -8.48 0.17 14.97
C GLY A 109 -7.70 0.75 16.16
N LEU A 110 -6.46 0.29 16.31
CA LEU A 110 -5.54 0.61 17.39
C LEU A 110 -4.17 0.98 16.85
N HIS A 111 -3.55 2.03 17.39
CA HIS A 111 -2.14 2.31 17.18
C HIS A 111 -1.38 2.00 18.46
N ALA A 112 -0.31 1.23 18.36
CA ALA A 112 0.68 1.03 19.41
C ALA A 112 2.04 1.58 18.97
N TRP A 113 2.83 2.04 19.93
CA TRP A 113 4.17 2.58 19.68
C TRP A 113 5.20 1.81 20.48
N TYR A 114 6.32 1.47 19.84
CA TYR A 114 7.45 0.81 20.47
C TYR A 114 8.77 1.46 20.06
N PHE A 115 9.82 1.18 20.81
CA PHE A 115 11.19 1.37 20.36
C PHE A 115 11.83 0.00 20.09
N SER A 116 12.66 -0.10 19.07
CA SER A 116 13.44 -1.31 18.80
C SER A 116 14.87 -0.95 18.43
N LYS A 117 15.82 -1.79 18.86
CA LYS A 117 17.22 -1.71 18.40
C LYS A 117 17.43 -2.54 17.13
N ASP A 118 16.50 -3.45 16.84
CA ASP A 118 16.52 -4.26 15.64
C ASP A 118 16.02 -3.43 14.46
N ASP A 119 16.50 -3.75 13.26
CA ASP A 119 16.00 -3.14 12.03
C ASP A 119 14.67 -3.79 11.63
N ILE A 120 13.62 -3.50 12.41
CA ILE A 120 12.27 -4.01 12.12
C ILE A 120 11.80 -3.39 10.78
N PRO A 121 11.48 -4.21 9.77
CA PRO A 121 11.02 -3.72 8.47
C PRO A 121 9.58 -3.22 8.54
N ASN A 122 9.10 -2.59 7.47
CA ASN A 122 7.66 -2.44 7.31
C ASN A 122 7.06 -3.82 7.00
N ILE A 123 5.93 -4.16 7.61
CA ILE A 123 5.22 -5.42 7.37
C ILE A 123 3.76 -5.05 7.18
N ALA A 124 3.20 -5.35 6.01
CA ALA A 124 1.79 -5.11 5.73
C ALA A 124 1.06 -6.45 5.56
N THR A 125 0.03 -6.65 6.36
CA THR A 125 -0.90 -7.77 6.22
C THR A 125 -2.14 -7.29 5.48
N GLU A 126 -2.94 -8.22 4.96
CA GLU A 126 -4.17 -7.84 4.25
C GLU A 126 -5.22 -7.24 5.20
N ASN A 127 -5.39 -7.86 6.39
CA ASN A 127 -6.50 -7.57 7.31
C ASN A 127 -6.06 -7.25 8.76
N ALA A 128 -4.96 -7.81 9.26
CA ALA A 128 -4.56 -7.64 10.66
C ALA A 128 -3.98 -6.25 10.97
N GLY A 129 -3.47 -5.56 9.96
CA GLY A 129 -2.84 -4.26 10.08
C GLY A 129 -1.43 -4.20 9.50
N GLU A 130 -0.64 -3.24 9.98
CA GLU A 130 0.66 -2.87 9.42
C GLU A 130 1.68 -2.49 10.51
N ILE A 131 2.89 -3.05 10.41
CA ILE A 131 4.09 -2.55 11.08
C ILE A 131 4.70 -1.44 10.22
N ARG A 132 4.83 -0.25 10.80
CA ARG A 132 5.25 0.99 10.15
C ARG A 132 6.46 1.60 10.86
N ALA A 133 7.65 1.10 10.53
CA ALA A 133 8.93 1.49 11.12
C ALA A 133 9.82 2.30 10.16
N GLN A 134 9.82 1.96 8.87
CA GLN A 134 10.80 2.43 7.89
C GLN A 134 10.21 3.49 6.96
N GLY A 135 10.05 4.72 7.47
CA GLY A 135 9.55 5.84 6.67
C GLY A 135 8.08 5.72 6.31
N GLN A 136 7.29 5.14 7.20
CA GLN A 136 5.84 5.13 7.21
C GLN A 136 5.31 5.83 8.47
N TYR A 137 4.02 6.16 8.52
CA TYR A 137 3.47 7.02 9.56
C TYR A 137 2.06 6.64 9.97
N VAL A 138 1.68 7.12 11.14
CA VAL A 138 0.30 7.13 11.65
C VAL A 138 -0.12 8.55 12.02
N LEU A 139 -1.42 8.81 12.12
CA LEU A 139 -1.89 10.05 12.74
C LEU A 139 -1.69 9.99 14.26
N ALA A 140 -1.12 11.07 14.81
CA ALA A 140 -0.89 11.18 16.24
C ALA A 140 -2.21 11.43 17.01
N PRO A 141 -2.35 10.91 18.25
CA PRO A 141 -3.48 11.20 19.11
C PRO A 141 -3.74 12.71 19.28
N GLY A 142 -5.00 13.08 19.28
CA GLY A 142 -5.46 14.46 19.21
C GLY A 142 -5.81 14.93 17.79
N SER A 143 -5.43 14.18 16.75
CA SER A 143 -5.91 14.40 15.38
C SER A 143 -7.39 14.00 15.22
N TYR A 144 -8.03 14.51 14.16
CA TYR A 144 -9.44 14.25 13.85
C TYR A 144 -9.69 14.04 12.34
N VAL A 145 -10.40 12.97 12.00
CA VAL A 145 -10.84 12.66 10.63
C VAL A 145 -12.31 12.18 10.71
N PRO A 146 -13.27 12.84 10.05
CA PRO A 146 -14.71 12.60 10.23
C PRO A 146 -15.15 11.22 9.72
N CYS A 147 -15.89 10.48 10.55
CA CYS A 147 -16.53 9.23 10.13
C CYS A 147 -17.81 9.49 9.32
N THR A 148 -18.16 8.57 8.43
CA THR A 148 -19.46 8.53 7.76
C THR A 148 -20.56 8.25 8.79
N GLU A 149 -21.80 8.58 8.44
CA GLU A 149 -22.95 8.29 9.31
C GLU A 149 -23.09 6.78 9.58
N GLU A 150 -22.88 5.96 8.55
CA GLU A 150 -22.90 4.50 8.65
C GLU A 150 -21.83 3.96 9.62
N GLU A 151 -20.59 4.46 9.53
CA GLU A 151 -19.51 4.10 10.47
C GLU A 151 -19.90 4.48 11.90
N ILE A 152 -20.51 5.65 12.11
CA ILE A 152 -20.92 6.11 13.44
C ILE A 152 -22.09 5.29 13.99
N GLU A 153 -23.01 4.85 13.13
CA GLU A 153 -24.18 4.07 13.52
C GLU A 153 -23.80 2.71 14.09
N LYS A 154 -22.79 2.06 13.49
CA LYS A 154 -22.22 0.77 13.90
C LYS A 154 -21.53 0.81 15.27
N LEU A 155 -21.16 1.99 15.78
CA LEU A 155 -20.45 2.11 17.05
C LEU A 155 -21.34 1.97 18.28
N PRO A 156 -20.79 1.44 19.40
CA PRO A 156 -21.42 1.54 20.71
C PRO A 156 -21.73 3.00 21.09
N LYS A 157 -22.86 3.24 21.77
CA LYS A 157 -23.37 4.59 22.08
C LYS A 157 -22.33 5.47 22.77
N GLU A 158 -21.51 4.88 23.63
CA GLU A 158 -20.47 5.53 24.41
C GLU A 158 -19.29 5.99 23.54
N GLN A 159 -19.02 5.27 22.45
CA GLN A 159 -17.93 5.54 21.50
C GLN A 159 -18.35 6.54 20.40
N LYS A 160 -19.66 6.67 20.09
CA LYS A 160 -20.17 7.61 19.07
C LYS A 160 -19.68 9.05 19.27
N LYS A 161 -19.55 9.51 20.52
CA LYS A 161 -19.05 10.86 20.86
C LYS A 161 -17.56 11.08 20.54
N LEU A 162 -16.81 9.99 20.40
CA LEU A 162 -15.37 9.99 20.11
C LEU A 162 -15.10 9.65 18.64
N ALA A 163 -16.11 9.26 17.86
CA ALA A 163 -15.98 8.97 16.44
C ALA A 163 -15.18 10.06 15.72
N GLY A 164 -14.23 9.63 14.89
CA GLY A 164 -13.32 10.48 14.16
C GLY A 164 -12.11 10.98 14.94
N ASN A 165 -12.02 10.78 16.26
CA ASN A 165 -10.88 11.24 17.07
C ASN A 165 -9.88 10.10 17.27
N TYR A 166 -8.59 10.44 17.12
CA TYR A 166 -7.50 9.61 17.61
C TYR A 166 -7.28 9.93 19.09
N THR A 167 -7.42 8.95 19.98
CA THR A 167 -7.38 9.17 21.44
C THR A 167 -6.51 8.13 22.11
N ILE A 168 -5.72 8.54 23.09
CA ILE A 168 -4.93 7.65 23.93
C ILE A 168 -5.86 6.72 24.68
N GLU A 169 -5.57 5.44 24.62
CA GLU A 169 -6.25 4.38 25.35
C GLU A 169 -5.41 3.98 26.56
N GLU A 170 -4.18 3.54 26.32
CA GLU A 170 -3.24 3.15 27.37
C GLU A 170 -2.16 4.22 27.59
N LYS A 171 -2.11 4.76 28.81
CA LYS A 171 -1.18 5.82 29.19
C LYS A 171 0.06 5.23 29.87
N ARG A 172 0.99 4.73 29.07
CA ARG A 172 2.25 4.16 29.54
C ARG A 172 3.43 4.73 28.76
N PRO A 173 4.66 4.74 29.32
CA PRO A 173 5.86 4.96 28.52
C PRO A 173 5.92 3.93 27.39
N VAL A 174 6.54 4.30 26.28
CA VAL A 174 6.77 3.40 25.14
C VAL A 174 7.69 2.26 25.57
N ALA A 175 7.26 1.03 25.33
CA ALA A 175 8.04 -0.16 25.59
C ALA A 175 9.10 -0.39 24.50
N TRP A 176 10.10 -1.20 24.85
CA TRP A 176 11.07 -1.72 23.89
C TRP A 176 10.63 -3.10 23.43
N ILE A 177 10.88 -3.41 22.16
CA ILE A 177 10.60 -4.72 21.55
C ILE A 177 11.76 -5.14 20.65
N GLU A 178 11.89 -6.45 20.47
CA GLU A 178 12.67 -7.11 19.43
C GLU A 178 11.74 -7.58 18.30
N MET A 179 12.29 -8.13 17.21
CA MET A 179 11.46 -8.66 16.12
C MET A 179 10.47 -9.72 16.62
N ASP A 180 10.94 -10.66 17.45
CA ASP A 180 10.17 -11.82 17.94
C ASP A 180 9.05 -11.43 18.93
N ASP A 181 9.02 -10.17 19.37
CA ASP A 181 7.95 -9.61 20.21
C ASP A 181 6.74 -9.15 19.39
N LEU A 182 6.82 -9.15 18.06
CA LEU A 182 5.70 -8.80 17.20
C LEU A 182 4.63 -9.91 17.23
N PRO A 183 3.34 -9.58 17.06
CA PRO A 183 2.29 -10.58 16.95
C PRO A 183 2.57 -11.60 15.84
N GLU A 184 2.19 -12.86 16.08
CA GLU A 184 2.47 -14.01 15.20
C GLU A 184 2.09 -13.76 13.74
N VAL A 185 0.93 -13.12 13.49
CA VAL A 185 0.48 -12.78 12.13
C VAL A 185 1.48 -11.91 11.34
N PHE A 186 2.24 -11.05 12.02
CA PHE A 186 3.27 -10.24 11.38
C PHE A 186 4.57 -11.01 11.17
N LEU A 187 4.90 -11.92 12.08
CA LEU A 187 6.05 -12.81 11.97
C LEU A 187 5.88 -13.78 10.79
N GLU A 188 4.74 -14.49 10.75
CA GLU A 188 4.37 -15.36 9.62
C GLU A 188 4.44 -14.59 8.31
N LYS A 189 3.88 -13.36 8.29
CA LYS A 189 3.90 -12.55 7.07
C LYS A 189 5.32 -12.14 6.65
N HIS A 190 6.20 -11.91 7.61
CA HIS A 190 7.59 -11.58 7.33
C HIS A 190 8.34 -12.78 6.76
N GLU A 191 8.18 -13.96 7.36
CA GLU A 191 8.76 -15.22 6.88
C GLU A 191 8.29 -15.55 5.46
N GLU A 192 6.97 -15.46 5.20
CA GLU A 192 6.41 -15.62 3.86
C GLU A 192 7.06 -14.70 2.82
N ASN A 193 7.42 -13.48 3.21
CA ASN A 193 8.05 -12.53 2.30
C ASN A 193 9.53 -12.88 2.06
N GLN A 194 10.24 -13.40 3.07
CA GLN A 194 11.64 -13.79 2.97
C GLN A 194 11.85 -15.08 2.16
N GLU A 195 11.00 -16.10 2.33
CA GLU A 195 11.08 -17.34 1.52
C GLU A 195 10.98 -17.08 0.01
N VAL A 196 10.38 -15.95 -0.37
CA VAL A 196 10.22 -15.54 -1.77
C VAL A 196 11.48 -14.85 -2.31
N GLU A 197 12.25 -14.15 -1.45
CA GLU A 197 13.52 -13.52 -1.85
C GLU A 197 14.56 -14.54 -2.33
N GLU A 198 14.52 -15.78 -1.84
CA GLU A 198 15.47 -16.82 -2.24
C GLU A 198 15.23 -17.39 -3.65
N ARG A 199 14.10 -17.10 -4.30
CA ARG A 199 13.85 -17.51 -5.68
C ARG A 199 14.49 -16.51 -6.65
N GLU A 200 15.49 -16.96 -7.41
CA GLU A 200 16.16 -16.15 -8.42
C GLU A 200 15.15 -15.52 -9.39
N THR A 201 15.06 -14.19 -9.36
CA THR A 201 14.30 -13.40 -10.33
C THR A 201 15.05 -13.45 -11.65
N THR A 202 14.42 -13.98 -12.70
CA THR A 202 14.91 -13.76 -14.07
C THR A 202 14.57 -12.32 -14.48
N ASP A 203 15.46 -11.63 -15.20
CA ASP A 203 15.14 -10.31 -15.73
C ASP A 203 14.24 -10.46 -16.96
N PHE A 204 12.98 -10.05 -16.84
CA PHE A 204 12.08 -9.90 -18.00
C PHE A 204 12.01 -8.43 -18.39
N ASP A 205 12.64 -8.11 -19.52
CA ASP A 205 12.53 -6.82 -20.21
C ASP A 205 11.52 -6.97 -21.36
N PRO A 206 10.27 -6.49 -21.20
CA PRO A 206 9.32 -6.44 -22.30
C PRO A 206 9.81 -5.41 -23.32
N LYS A 207 10.68 -5.82 -24.25
CA LYS A 207 11.06 -4.97 -25.37
C LYS A 207 9.83 -4.64 -26.22
N GLU A 208 9.76 -3.37 -26.60
CA GLU A 208 8.74 -2.73 -27.44
C GLU A 208 8.23 -3.64 -28.56
N ALA A 209 6.91 -3.88 -28.57
CA ALA A 209 6.26 -4.64 -29.61
C ALA A 209 6.08 -3.72 -30.83
N ASN A 210 6.89 -3.92 -31.87
CA ASN A 210 6.68 -3.26 -33.16
C ASN A 210 5.49 -3.87 -33.95
N GLY A 211 4.36 -4.18 -33.29
CA GLY A 211 3.14 -4.68 -33.91
C GLY A 211 3.09 -6.18 -34.25
N ASP A 212 4.16 -6.94 -34.01
CA ASP A 212 4.23 -8.39 -34.30
C ASP A 212 3.89 -9.29 -33.08
N VAL A 213 3.66 -8.70 -31.91
CA VAL A 213 3.31 -9.40 -30.66
C VAL A 213 2.16 -8.66 -29.96
N SER A 214 1.52 -9.31 -28.96
CA SER A 214 0.38 -8.75 -28.24
C SER A 214 0.61 -7.32 -27.74
N ALA A 215 -0.37 -6.45 -27.98
CA ALA A 215 -0.42 -5.08 -27.48
C ALA A 215 -0.42 -5.00 -25.95
N LEU A 216 -0.61 -6.12 -25.24
CA LEU A 216 -0.37 -6.23 -23.80
C LEU A 216 1.01 -5.69 -23.41
N TYR A 217 2.04 -5.94 -24.23
CA TYR A 217 3.41 -5.52 -23.95
C TYR A 217 3.66 -4.03 -24.19
N ASP A 218 2.77 -3.36 -24.92
CA ASP A 218 2.84 -1.90 -25.16
C ASP A 218 2.00 -1.10 -24.17
N LEU A 219 1.12 -1.76 -23.39
CA LEU A 219 0.35 -1.08 -22.35
C LEU A 219 1.27 -0.46 -21.33
N THR A 220 0.97 0.79 -20.97
CA THR A 220 1.65 1.47 -19.87
C THR A 220 0.78 1.51 -18.62
N VAL A 221 1.42 1.74 -17.45
CA VAL A 221 0.69 2.02 -16.21
C VAL A 221 -0.26 3.20 -16.40
N LYS A 222 0.19 4.22 -17.13
CA LYS A 222 -0.60 5.40 -17.46
C LYS A 222 -1.90 5.03 -18.18
N ASP A 223 -1.85 4.17 -19.20
CA ASP A 223 -3.03 3.76 -19.97
C ASP A 223 -4.07 3.08 -19.08
N ILE A 224 -3.61 2.19 -18.19
CA ILE A 224 -4.46 1.47 -17.24
C ILE A 224 -5.11 2.46 -16.26
N VAL A 225 -4.33 3.34 -15.63
CA VAL A 225 -4.85 4.31 -14.66
C VAL A 225 -5.80 5.32 -15.33
N GLU A 226 -5.49 5.76 -16.55
CA GLU A 226 -6.37 6.61 -17.36
C GLU A 226 -7.74 5.97 -17.59
N TYR A 227 -7.77 4.68 -17.93
CA TYR A 227 -9.00 3.93 -18.15
C TYR A 227 -9.91 3.96 -16.91
N PHE A 228 -9.36 3.68 -15.73
CA PHE A 228 -10.15 3.66 -14.49
C PHE A 228 -10.61 5.06 -14.06
N ASP A 229 -9.77 6.10 -14.18
CA ASP A 229 -10.17 7.48 -13.82
C ASP A 229 -11.26 8.01 -14.77
N LYS A 230 -11.15 7.74 -16.09
CA LYS A 230 -12.16 8.13 -17.09
C LYS A 230 -13.51 7.44 -16.86
N ASN A 231 -13.51 6.14 -16.56
CA ASN A 231 -14.74 5.40 -16.29
C ASN A 231 -15.44 5.88 -15.00
N LYS A 232 -14.68 6.31 -14.00
CA LYS A 232 -15.24 6.89 -12.77
C LYS A 232 -15.73 8.33 -12.95
N ASN A 233 -15.06 9.14 -13.78
CA ASN A 233 -15.41 10.54 -13.98
C ASN A 233 -15.26 11.00 -15.45
N PRO A 234 -16.22 10.64 -16.33
CA PRO A 234 -16.10 10.85 -17.78
C PRO A 234 -16.11 12.33 -18.21
N ARG A 235 -16.45 13.26 -17.31
CA ARG A 235 -16.46 14.71 -17.57
C ARG A 235 -15.20 15.43 -17.07
N LYS A 236 -14.33 14.75 -16.34
CA LYS A 236 -13.09 15.32 -15.82
C LYS A 236 -12.04 15.30 -16.93
N ARG A 237 -11.54 16.48 -17.30
CA ARG A 237 -10.39 16.58 -18.21
C ARG A 237 -9.19 15.98 -17.47
N TRP A 238 -8.70 14.85 -17.95
CA TRP A 238 -7.61 14.15 -17.32
C TRP A 238 -6.32 14.99 -17.43
N THR A 239 -5.82 15.43 -16.29
CA THR A 239 -4.53 16.10 -16.17
C THR A 239 -3.75 15.36 -15.10
N LEU A 240 -3.03 14.33 -15.50
CA LEU A 240 -2.01 13.76 -14.62
C LEU A 240 -0.86 14.76 -14.62
N ASP A 241 -0.98 15.74 -13.72
CA ASP A 241 0.11 16.64 -13.41
C ASP A 241 1.25 15.77 -12.85
N PRO A 242 2.41 15.70 -13.51
CA PRO A 242 3.55 14.93 -13.01
C PRO A 242 3.99 15.37 -11.61
N SER A 243 3.63 16.58 -11.19
CA SER A 243 3.88 17.11 -9.85
C SER A 243 2.83 16.71 -8.80
N ASN A 244 1.71 16.09 -9.20
CA ASN A 244 0.66 15.59 -8.31
C ASN A 244 -0.01 14.33 -8.89
N SER A 245 0.75 13.24 -8.99
CA SER A 245 0.37 11.95 -9.56
C SER A 245 -0.53 11.06 -8.66
N LYS A 246 -1.28 11.68 -7.75
CA LYS A 246 -2.21 10.98 -6.85
C LYS A 246 -3.56 10.80 -7.51
N PHE A 247 -4.12 9.60 -7.38
CA PHE A 247 -5.43 9.23 -7.90
C PHE A 247 -6.10 8.25 -6.93
N GLU A 248 -7.39 8.02 -7.10
CA GLU A 248 -8.10 7.02 -6.30
C GLU A 248 -7.49 5.63 -6.54
N PRO A 249 -7.19 4.85 -5.50
CA PRO A 249 -6.68 3.50 -5.68
C PRO A 249 -7.54 2.68 -6.66
N ILE A 250 -6.88 2.04 -7.64
CA ILE A 250 -7.53 1.15 -8.62
C ILE A 250 -7.65 -0.29 -8.13
N PHE A 251 -6.98 -0.61 -7.03
CA PHE A 251 -7.14 -1.83 -6.23
C PHE A 251 -6.95 -1.48 -4.74
N HIS A 252 -7.28 -2.43 -3.85
CA HIS A 252 -7.47 -2.23 -2.39
C HIS A 252 -8.80 -1.56 -2.03
N GLU A 253 -9.90 -2.21 -2.40
CA GLU A 253 -11.23 -1.88 -1.89
C GLU A 253 -11.18 -1.80 -0.35
N ASN A 254 -11.81 -0.78 0.22
CA ASN A 254 -11.84 -0.48 1.67
C ASN A 254 -10.56 0.09 2.31
N SER A 255 -9.51 0.45 1.55
CA SER A 255 -8.40 1.21 2.16
C SER A 255 -8.89 2.58 2.66
N SER A 256 -8.78 2.79 3.96
CA SER A 256 -9.55 3.77 4.73
C SER A 256 -9.25 5.24 4.38
N SER A 257 -9.91 5.83 3.38
CA SER A 257 -10.00 7.29 3.13
C SER A 257 -8.67 8.08 3.10
N THR A 258 -7.55 7.38 2.94
CA THR A 258 -6.26 7.99 2.61
C THR A 258 -6.22 8.09 1.10
N ASP A 259 -6.58 9.26 0.54
CA ASP A 259 -6.59 9.56 -0.89
C ASP A 259 -5.18 9.52 -1.55
N ALA A 260 -4.24 8.74 -1.01
CA ALA A 260 -2.81 8.80 -1.30
C ALA A 260 -2.04 7.47 -1.14
N ASN A 261 -2.71 6.31 -1.15
CA ASN A 261 -2.00 5.01 -1.10
C ASN A 261 -1.39 4.60 -2.44
N MET A 262 -1.73 5.29 -3.53
CA MET A 262 -1.19 5.02 -4.85
C MET A 262 -0.72 6.31 -5.54
N SER A 263 0.36 6.20 -6.31
CA SER A 263 0.85 7.28 -7.16
C SER A 263 1.67 6.77 -8.33
N ILE A 264 1.71 7.49 -9.44
CA ILE A 264 2.61 7.16 -10.57
C ILE A 264 3.91 7.97 -10.46
N SER A 265 5.07 7.35 -10.71
CA SER A 265 6.30 8.09 -11.02
C SER A 265 6.69 7.88 -12.49
N TYR A 266 7.31 8.88 -13.10
CA TYR A 266 7.85 8.82 -14.46
C TYR A 266 9.39 8.86 -14.48
N GLU A 267 9.98 8.69 -13.31
CA GLU A 267 11.41 8.73 -13.08
C GLU A 267 11.78 7.45 -12.32
N GLY A 268 12.82 6.76 -12.81
CA GLY A 268 13.37 5.56 -12.21
C GLY A 268 14.43 5.86 -11.16
N LYS A 269 15.10 4.81 -10.67
CA LYS A 269 15.99 4.92 -9.49
C LYS A 269 17.22 5.80 -9.74
N ASN A 270 17.64 5.95 -11.00
CA ASN A 270 18.82 6.71 -11.40
C ASN A 270 18.48 8.03 -12.12
N GLY A 271 17.22 8.48 -12.06
CA GLY A 271 16.77 9.69 -12.74
C GLY A 271 16.39 9.48 -14.22
N GLU A 272 16.41 8.24 -14.70
CA GLU A 272 15.97 7.89 -16.04
C GLU A 272 14.45 8.10 -16.19
N LYS A 273 14.02 8.64 -17.33
CA LYS A 273 12.59 8.79 -17.61
C LYS A 273 12.00 7.44 -17.99
N ILE A 274 10.93 7.05 -17.30
CA ILE A 274 10.16 5.85 -17.61
C ILE A 274 8.95 6.27 -18.44
N SER A 275 9.00 5.98 -19.74
CA SER A 275 7.84 6.18 -20.63
C SER A 275 6.68 5.33 -20.10
N GLY A 276 5.52 5.95 -19.86
CA GLY A 276 4.35 5.24 -19.33
C GLY A 276 4.26 5.11 -17.80
N GLY A 277 5.35 5.41 -17.09
CA GLY A 277 5.42 5.48 -15.63
C GLY A 277 5.34 4.13 -14.90
N VAL A 278 5.59 4.19 -13.59
CA VAL A 278 5.51 3.06 -12.66
C VAL A 278 4.50 3.39 -11.57
N LEU A 279 3.64 2.43 -11.24
CA LEU A 279 2.68 2.59 -10.17
C LEU A 279 3.32 2.28 -8.83
N HIS A 280 3.17 3.15 -7.84
CA HIS A 280 3.59 2.90 -6.46
C HIS A 280 2.37 2.55 -5.64
N CYS A 281 2.42 1.43 -4.92
CA CYS A 281 1.51 1.13 -3.82
C CYS A 281 2.24 1.38 -2.50
N TRP A 282 1.90 2.49 -1.84
CA TRP A 282 2.53 2.91 -0.59
C TRP A 282 2.07 2.08 0.62
N ARG A 283 0.93 1.39 0.51
CA ARG A 283 0.43 0.49 1.55
C ARG A 283 1.36 -0.70 1.72
N HIS A 284 1.57 -1.44 0.63
CA HIS A 284 2.44 -2.62 0.60
C HIS A 284 3.91 -2.31 0.28
N SER A 285 4.23 -1.03 0.08
CA SER A 285 5.58 -0.56 -0.24
C SER A 285 6.21 -1.28 -1.44
N VAL A 286 5.45 -1.39 -2.53
CA VAL A 286 5.85 -2.02 -3.79
C VAL A 286 5.56 -1.11 -4.98
N THR A 287 6.23 -1.36 -6.10
CA THR A 287 5.95 -0.77 -7.41
C THR A 287 5.40 -1.79 -8.39
N HIS A 288 4.54 -1.35 -9.30
CA HIS A 288 3.96 -2.19 -10.36
C HIS A 288 4.16 -1.56 -11.74
N GLY A 289 4.68 -2.35 -12.67
CA GLY A 289 4.55 -2.15 -14.11
C GLY A 289 3.17 -2.61 -14.62
N PRO A 290 2.90 -2.46 -15.93
CA PRO A 290 1.58 -2.69 -16.52
C PRO A 290 1.04 -4.12 -16.30
N ILE A 291 1.85 -5.15 -16.58
CA ILE A 291 1.48 -6.56 -16.38
C ILE A 291 1.23 -6.86 -14.90
N GLN A 292 2.07 -6.31 -14.01
CA GLN A 292 1.90 -6.48 -12.56
C GLN A 292 0.59 -5.86 -12.09
N VAL A 293 0.23 -4.67 -12.56
CA VAL A 293 -1.07 -4.02 -12.27
C VAL A 293 -2.24 -4.89 -12.75
N LEU A 294 -2.20 -5.37 -14.00
CA LEU A 294 -3.25 -6.20 -14.56
C LEU A 294 -3.38 -7.55 -13.85
N SER A 295 -2.27 -8.13 -13.40
CA SER A 295 -2.26 -9.35 -12.58
C SER A 295 -3.02 -9.17 -11.27
N VAL A 296 -2.83 -8.01 -10.61
CA VAL A 296 -3.60 -7.65 -9.40
C VAL A 296 -5.07 -7.45 -9.71
N LEU A 297 -5.38 -6.66 -10.73
CA LEU A 297 -6.75 -6.33 -11.11
C LEU A 297 -7.57 -7.56 -11.57
N SER A 298 -6.89 -8.57 -12.13
CA SER A 298 -7.49 -9.85 -12.50
C SER A 298 -7.76 -10.79 -11.33
N ASN A 299 -7.36 -10.41 -10.10
CA ASN A 299 -7.35 -11.24 -8.90
C ASN A 299 -6.49 -12.52 -9.02
N TYR A 300 -5.56 -12.56 -9.97
CA TYR A 300 -4.63 -13.69 -10.10
C TYR A 300 -3.53 -13.65 -9.04
N MET A 301 -3.04 -12.45 -8.73
CA MET A 301 -2.06 -12.21 -7.67
C MET A 301 -2.54 -11.09 -6.76
N ASP A 302 -2.15 -11.15 -5.49
CA ASP A 302 -2.26 -9.99 -4.61
C ASP A 302 -1.19 -8.94 -4.93
N CYS A 303 -1.32 -7.77 -4.31
CA CYS A 303 -0.45 -6.61 -4.55
C CYS A 303 1.02 -6.86 -4.18
N ILE A 304 1.27 -7.62 -3.11
CA ILE A 304 2.63 -7.94 -2.64
C ILE A 304 3.28 -8.91 -3.63
N LYS A 305 2.60 -10.01 -3.97
CA LYS A 305 3.10 -11.02 -4.90
C LYS A 305 3.36 -10.45 -6.29
N ALA A 306 2.51 -9.54 -6.77
CA ALA A 306 2.69 -8.94 -8.08
C ALA A 306 3.78 -7.85 -8.08
N GLY A 307 3.94 -7.11 -6.99
CA GLY A 307 4.75 -5.90 -6.94
C GLY A 307 6.25 -6.13 -6.79
N THR A 308 7.04 -5.20 -7.30
CA THR A 308 8.49 -5.12 -7.05
C THR A 308 8.73 -4.30 -5.79
N PRO A 309 9.47 -4.80 -4.77
CA PRO A 309 9.60 -4.11 -3.49
C PRO A 309 10.33 -2.76 -3.58
N HIS A 310 9.88 -1.80 -2.77
CA HIS A 310 10.69 -0.63 -2.46
C HIS A 310 11.91 -1.04 -1.62
N LYS A 311 12.92 -0.18 -1.58
CA LYS A 311 14.06 -0.39 -0.69
C LYS A 311 13.56 -0.43 0.77
N ASN A 312 13.95 -1.48 1.51
CA ASN A 312 13.62 -1.72 2.92
C ASN A 312 12.10 -1.88 3.18
N SER A 313 11.34 -2.38 2.21
CA SER A 313 9.88 -2.56 2.38
C SER A 313 9.47 -3.82 3.12
N GLY A 314 10.39 -4.78 3.33
CA GLY A 314 10.07 -6.10 3.88
C GLY A 314 9.17 -6.95 2.97
N ALA A 315 8.87 -6.49 1.75
CA ALA A 315 8.12 -7.25 0.75
C ALA A 315 9.07 -8.07 -0.12
N GLY A 316 8.69 -9.31 -0.43
CA GLY A 316 9.47 -10.19 -1.31
C GLY A 316 9.48 -9.74 -2.78
N PRO A 317 10.28 -10.38 -3.64
CA PRO A 317 10.36 -10.03 -5.06
C PRO A 317 9.07 -10.34 -5.79
N SER A 318 8.86 -9.63 -6.90
CA SER A 318 7.70 -9.86 -7.77
C SER A 318 7.70 -11.28 -8.31
N ARG A 319 6.56 -11.96 -8.18
CA ARG A 319 6.30 -13.30 -8.73
C ARG A 319 5.79 -13.27 -10.17
N VAL A 320 5.59 -12.10 -10.77
CA VAL A 320 5.10 -11.98 -12.15
C VAL A 320 6.16 -12.46 -13.15
N THR A 321 7.43 -12.19 -12.86
CA THR A 321 8.49 -12.65 -13.74
C THR A 321 8.61 -14.16 -13.67
N GLY A 322 8.67 -14.83 -14.83
CA GLY A 322 8.65 -16.29 -14.92
C GLY A 322 7.25 -16.92 -14.80
N ASP A 323 6.20 -16.18 -14.43
CA ASP A 323 4.84 -16.73 -14.32
C ASP A 323 4.04 -16.57 -15.63
N ASP A 324 3.87 -17.68 -16.37
CA ASP A 324 3.06 -17.71 -17.59
C ASP A 324 1.57 -17.41 -17.32
N GLY A 325 1.05 -17.76 -16.13
CA GLY A 325 -0.31 -17.47 -15.71
C GLY A 325 -0.54 -15.99 -15.48
N ALA A 326 0.46 -15.27 -14.95
CA ALA A 326 0.39 -13.82 -14.82
C ALA A 326 0.19 -13.15 -16.19
N ILE A 327 0.87 -13.64 -17.23
CA ILE A 327 0.69 -13.15 -18.60
C ILE A 327 -0.71 -13.46 -19.13
N PHE A 328 -1.21 -14.69 -18.95
CA PHE A 328 -2.55 -15.09 -19.38
C PHE A 328 -3.64 -14.24 -18.73
N HIS A 329 -3.61 -14.11 -17.41
CA HIS A 329 -4.61 -13.37 -16.67
C HIS A 329 -4.55 -11.86 -16.95
N ALA A 330 -3.35 -11.30 -17.12
CA ALA A 330 -3.19 -9.90 -17.53
C ALA A 330 -3.74 -9.66 -18.95
N TRP A 331 -3.43 -10.54 -19.91
CA TRP A 331 -3.95 -10.47 -21.28
C TRP A 331 -5.47 -10.55 -21.31
N LYS A 332 -6.05 -11.56 -20.65
CA LYS A 332 -7.49 -11.78 -20.59
C LYS A 332 -8.18 -10.55 -19.99
N TYR A 333 -7.69 -10.05 -18.86
CA TYR A 333 -8.25 -8.86 -18.23
C TYR A 333 -8.18 -7.63 -19.13
N ALA A 334 -7.06 -7.43 -19.83
CA ALA A 334 -6.90 -6.33 -20.77
C ALA A 334 -7.90 -6.41 -21.94
N LYS A 335 -8.14 -7.61 -22.50
CA LYS A 335 -9.17 -7.82 -23.52
C LYS A 335 -10.57 -7.59 -22.99
N ASP A 336 -10.93 -8.19 -21.87
CA ASP A 336 -12.26 -8.07 -21.25
C ASP A 336 -12.65 -6.60 -20.94
N ARG A 337 -11.64 -5.75 -20.73
CA ARG A 337 -11.80 -4.33 -20.44
C ARG A 337 -11.60 -3.41 -21.65
N ASN A 338 -11.34 -3.96 -22.84
CA ASN A 338 -11.01 -3.21 -24.05
C ASN A 338 -9.82 -2.25 -23.87
N LEU A 339 -8.84 -2.66 -23.06
CA LEU A 339 -7.54 -1.98 -22.95
C LEU A 339 -6.64 -2.29 -24.14
N ILE A 340 -6.84 -3.45 -24.77
CA ILE A 340 -6.20 -3.87 -26.02
C ILE A 340 -7.28 -4.30 -27.03
N PRO A 341 -6.96 -4.36 -28.34
CA PRO A 341 -7.93 -4.73 -29.38
C PRO A 341 -8.55 -6.12 -29.18
N GLU A 342 -9.78 -6.30 -29.66
CA GLU A 342 -10.48 -7.60 -29.61
C GLU A 342 -9.74 -8.68 -30.43
N ASP A 343 -9.08 -8.29 -31.51
CA ASP A 343 -8.27 -9.15 -32.38
C ASP A 343 -6.79 -9.26 -31.93
N ASP A 344 -6.45 -8.75 -30.75
CA ASP A 344 -5.11 -8.84 -30.19
C ASP A 344 -4.64 -10.31 -30.08
N PRO A 345 -3.44 -10.66 -30.59
CA PRO A 345 -2.95 -12.02 -30.59
C PRO A 345 -2.64 -12.51 -29.18
N VAL A 346 -2.91 -13.79 -28.92
CA VAL A 346 -2.63 -14.41 -27.62
C VAL A 346 -1.11 -14.51 -27.39
N PRO A 347 -0.57 -13.99 -26.27
CA PRO A 347 0.84 -14.15 -25.93
C PRO A 347 1.24 -15.63 -25.89
N THR A 348 2.41 -15.97 -26.43
CA THR A 348 2.91 -17.37 -26.41
C THR A 348 3.00 -17.92 -24.99
N ARG A 349 3.39 -17.09 -24.01
CA ARG A 349 3.44 -17.49 -22.61
C ARG A 349 2.06 -17.79 -22.03
N ALA A 350 1.03 -17.02 -22.41
CA ALA A 350 -0.34 -17.32 -22.04
C ALA A 350 -0.81 -18.69 -22.58
N LEU A 351 -0.43 -19.03 -23.81
CA LEU A 351 -0.70 -20.37 -24.37
C LEU A 351 0.06 -21.48 -23.65
N LYS A 352 1.30 -21.25 -23.19
CA LYS A 352 2.03 -22.21 -22.33
C LYS A 352 1.29 -22.45 -21.02
N HIS A 353 0.77 -21.39 -20.38
CA HIS A 353 -0.03 -21.53 -19.17
C HIS A 353 -1.25 -22.43 -19.42
N ILE A 354 -2.00 -22.20 -20.50
CA ILE A 354 -3.16 -23.03 -20.85
C ILE A 354 -2.74 -24.47 -21.12
N ALA A 355 -1.69 -24.69 -21.90
CA ALA A 355 -1.20 -26.04 -22.20
C ALA A 355 -0.81 -26.80 -20.92
N ARG A 356 -0.14 -26.14 -19.97
CA ARG A 356 0.24 -26.72 -18.68
C ARG A 356 -0.97 -26.97 -17.77
N LYS A 357 -1.86 -25.99 -17.64
CA LYS A 357 -3.06 -26.07 -16.80
C LYS A 357 -4.02 -27.19 -17.23
N HIS A 358 -4.07 -27.48 -18.53
CA HIS A 358 -4.93 -28.50 -19.11
C HIS A 358 -4.19 -29.82 -19.44
N ASP A 359 -2.98 -30.01 -18.90
CA ASP A 359 -2.16 -31.22 -19.06
C ASP A 359 -1.96 -31.63 -20.54
N VAL A 360 -1.85 -30.63 -21.43
CA VAL A 360 -1.61 -30.82 -22.86
C VAL A 360 -0.12 -30.98 -23.11
N TYR A 361 0.68 -30.05 -22.58
CA TYR A 361 2.13 -30.03 -22.72
C TYR A 361 2.74 -29.09 -21.68
N ASP A 362 3.83 -29.52 -21.04
CA ASP A 362 4.60 -28.69 -20.11
C ASP A 362 5.92 -28.27 -20.76
N ALA A 363 5.91 -27.13 -21.44
CA ALA A 363 7.09 -26.58 -22.09
C ALA A 363 8.00 -25.91 -21.06
N LEU A 364 9.32 -26.09 -21.22
CA LEU A 364 10.31 -25.28 -20.52
C LEU A 364 10.20 -23.80 -20.92
N ASP A 365 10.72 -22.90 -20.09
CA ASP A 365 10.63 -21.45 -20.33
C ASP A 365 11.20 -21.02 -21.69
N THR A 366 12.28 -21.65 -22.13
CA THR A 366 12.96 -21.37 -23.40
C THR A 366 12.38 -22.12 -24.60
N GLU A 367 11.49 -23.08 -24.37
CA GLU A 367 10.95 -23.97 -25.39
C GLU A 367 9.67 -23.38 -26.01
N LYS A 368 9.48 -23.56 -27.32
CA LYS A 368 8.19 -23.25 -27.96
C LYS A 368 7.26 -24.45 -27.84
N LEU A 369 5.96 -24.21 -27.70
CA LEU A 369 4.98 -25.29 -27.80
C LEU A 369 5.10 -25.98 -29.16
N PRO A 370 5.17 -27.33 -29.20
CA PRO A 370 5.00 -28.07 -30.44
C PRO A 370 3.68 -27.67 -31.12
N TYR A 371 3.65 -27.67 -32.46
CA TYR A 371 2.50 -27.17 -33.22
C TYR A 371 1.16 -27.80 -32.79
N TRP A 372 1.12 -29.11 -32.51
CA TRP A 372 -0.09 -29.78 -32.04
C TRP A 372 -0.56 -29.30 -30.67
N ALA A 373 0.38 -29.04 -29.74
CA ALA A 373 0.08 -28.53 -28.40
C ALA A 373 -0.38 -27.07 -28.47
N TYR A 374 0.25 -26.27 -29.33
CA TYR A 374 -0.15 -24.91 -29.63
C TYR A 374 -1.59 -24.84 -30.17
N GLN A 375 -1.93 -25.65 -31.18
CA GLN A 375 -3.29 -25.72 -31.74
C GLN A 375 -4.31 -26.20 -30.71
N ARG A 376 -3.94 -27.17 -29.86
CA ARG A 376 -4.81 -27.63 -28.79
C ARG A 376 -5.06 -26.56 -27.73
N ALA A 377 -4.03 -25.81 -27.32
CA ALA A 377 -4.14 -24.71 -26.37
C ALA A 377 -5.01 -23.56 -26.91
N LEU A 378 -4.88 -23.21 -28.20
CA LEU A 378 -5.77 -22.23 -28.84
C LEU A 378 -7.23 -22.68 -28.82
N LYS A 379 -7.49 -23.95 -29.15
CA LYS A 379 -8.85 -24.48 -29.12
C LYS A 379 -9.45 -24.45 -27.72
N ILE A 380 -8.67 -24.81 -26.69
CA ILE A 380 -9.11 -24.72 -25.29
C ILE A 380 -9.41 -23.27 -24.92
N LEU A 381 -8.55 -22.33 -25.36
CA LEU A 381 -8.78 -20.90 -25.12
C LEU A 381 -10.14 -20.47 -25.67
N GLU A 382 -10.44 -20.78 -26.93
CA GLU A 382 -11.71 -20.42 -27.59
C GLU A 382 -12.95 -21.10 -26.95
N GLU A 383 -12.78 -22.31 -26.41
CA GLU A 383 -13.89 -23.09 -25.82
C GLU A 383 -14.22 -22.67 -24.38
N GLU A 384 -13.24 -22.22 -23.61
CA GLU A 384 -13.36 -22.06 -22.15
C GLU A 384 -13.20 -20.62 -21.63
N TYR A 385 -12.61 -19.71 -22.40
CA TYR A 385 -12.24 -18.37 -21.94
C TYR A 385 -12.70 -17.28 -22.88
#